data_AF-R1DJH0-F1
#
_entry.id   AF-R1DJH0-F1
#
_cell.length_a   1.000
_cell.length_b   1.000
_cell.length_c   1.000
_cell.angle_alpha   90.00
_cell.angle_beta   90.00
_cell.angle_gamma   90.00
#
_symmetry.space_group_name_H-M   'P 1'
#
loop_
_entity.id
_entity.type
_entity.pdbx_description
1 polymer ?
#
loop_
_entity_poly.entity_id
_entity_poly.type
_entity_poly.pdbx_seq_one_letter_code
_entity_poly.pdbx_strand_id
1 'polypeptide(L)'
;MRIGAPFCVLTAALTPTPLLAASLLPLSTSPSAALEAYIKAPNTGARDIFGGSVALDGDMLIVGAQYEDSCSTTPVSTTAAIDNGCTNAGAAYVYERVGGTWLFAAYLKAPNAGQYDYFGDSVALDGDTLIVGAGGEGSCSTTPVSTTASSNNRCGNRGAAYVYERVGITWLFTAYLKAPNAGPGGDFGNSVALDGDTLIVGAHYENSCSTTPVSTTASSDNGCHHSGAAYVYVRVAGAWQFHAYLKAPNTGQDDEFGGSVALDGDTLIVGARFEDSCSTTPVSTTAAADNGCGNAGAAYVYERVGITWRFAAYLKAPNAGQYDWFGVTVALDGDTLIVGAELEDSCSTTPVSTTASWDTGCSHAGAAYVYERVGGTWRFAAYLKAPNAGQYDHFGASVALDGDTLIVGADEESSCSTTPVSTTASSDNRCSAAGAAYVYVRADGAWQFQAYLKAPNAGQDDNFGASVAVDGDTFIVEASDEGSCAIDSSQHVAVDSCPSAGAVYTYRLETLATADAPAATYTSML
;
A
#
# COMPACT_ATOMS: atom_id res chain seq x y z
N MET A 1 36.04 15.14 -96.70
CA MET A 1 35.29 13.87 -96.81
C MET A 1 35.35 13.21 -95.43
N ARG A 2 34.18 13.03 -94.77
CA ARG A 2 33.87 12.18 -93.58
C ARG A 2 34.87 12.20 -92.39
N ILE A 3 34.50 12.78 -91.23
CA ILE A 3 33.77 12.16 -90.08
C ILE A 3 34.56 11.02 -89.42
N GLY A 4 34.83 11.14 -88.10
CA GLY A 4 35.08 9.99 -87.21
C GLY A 4 36.07 10.26 -86.06
N ALA A 5 35.58 10.83 -84.94
CA ALA A 5 36.31 11.03 -83.68
C ALA A 5 36.54 9.71 -82.91
N PRO A 6 37.55 9.64 -82.00
CA PRO A 6 37.86 8.43 -81.24
C PRO A 6 36.99 8.30 -79.98
N PHE A 7 36.56 7.07 -79.68
CA PHE A 7 35.96 6.69 -78.41
C PHE A 7 37.03 6.70 -77.31
N CYS A 8 36.85 7.57 -76.31
CA CYS A 8 37.60 7.56 -75.06
C CYS A 8 36.64 7.09 -73.96
N VAL A 9 36.93 5.95 -73.33
CA VAL A 9 36.15 5.41 -72.22
C VAL A 9 36.59 6.12 -70.94
N LEU A 10 35.71 6.96 -70.39
CA LEU A 10 35.91 7.66 -69.13
C LEU A 10 35.39 6.78 -67.99
N THR A 11 36.29 6.26 -67.15
CA THR A 11 35.93 5.68 -65.84
C THR A 11 35.63 6.81 -64.86
N ALA A 12 34.34 7.03 -64.55
CA ALA A 12 33.92 7.96 -63.51
C ALA A 12 34.02 7.28 -62.14
N ALA A 13 34.92 7.77 -61.30
CA ALA A 13 34.98 7.44 -59.89
C ALA A 13 33.85 8.19 -59.16
N LEU A 14 32.94 7.46 -58.52
CA LEU A 14 31.92 8.01 -57.64
C LEU A 14 32.58 8.39 -56.31
N THR A 15 32.67 9.68 -56.02
CA THR A 15 33.00 10.19 -54.68
C THR A 15 31.77 10.03 -53.78
N PRO A 16 31.86 9.44 -52.58
CA PRO A 16 30.74 9.39 -51.66
C PRO A 16 30.40 10.81 -51.18
N THR A 17 29.16 11.23 -51.41
CA THR A 17 28.54 12.38 -50.75
C THR A 17 28.56 12.18 -49.24
N PRO A 18 28.98 13.15 -48.42
CA PRO A 18 28.84 13.04 -46.97
C PRO A 18 27.34 13.07 -46.65
N LEU A 19 26.83 12.01 -46.02
CA LEU A 19 25.54 12.08 -45.34
C LEU A 19 25.65 13.19 -44.28
N LEU A 20 24.78 14.19 -44.36
CA LEU A 20 24.51 15.04 -43.21
C LEU A 20 24.06 14.10 -42.08
N ALA A 21 24.84 14.03 -41.01
CA ALA A 21 24.35 13.50 -39.74
C ALA A 21 23.13 14.34 -39.37
N ALA A 22 21.95 13.72 -39.44
CA ALA A 22 20.78 14.27 -38.80
C ALA A 22 21.17 14.43 -37.33
N SER A 23 21.22 15.68 -36.87
CA SER A 23 21.23 16.00 -35.44
C SER A 23 20.00 15.33 -34.85
N LEU A 24 20.17 14.14 -34.26
CA LEU A 24 19.23 13.61 -33.30
C LEU A 24 19.24 14.63 -32.16
N LEU A 25 18.26 15.54 -32.19
CA LEU A 25 17.88 16.26 -30.99
C LEU A 25 17.69 15.18 -29.92
N PRO A 26 18.31 15.29 -28.73
CA PRO A 26 17.96 14.38 -27.64
C PRO A 26 16.44 14.42 -27.51
N LEU A 27 15.78 13.27 -27.60
CA LEU A 27 14.40 13.16 -27.17
C LEU A 27 14.37 13.74 -25.75
N SER A 28 13.42 14.64 -25.51
CA SER A 28 13.15 15.16 -24.18
C SER A 28 12.90 13.97 -23.25
N THR A 29 13.89 13.59 -22.45
CA THR A 29 13.78 12.51 -21.45
C THR A 29 13.22 13.02 -20.13
N SER A 30 12.39 14.07 -20.17
CA SER A 30 11.56 14.39 -19.01
C SER A 30 10.52 13.26 -18.94
N PRO A 31 10.50 12.46 -17.87
CA PRO A 31 9.46 11.45 -17.71
C PRO A 31 8.10 12.14 -17.88
N SER A 32 7.25 11.59 -18.76
CA SER A 32 5.88 12.09 -18.82
C SER A 32 5.18 11.61 -17.57
N ALA A 33 4.73 12.57 -16.78
CA ALA A 33 4.00 12.33 -15.55
C ALA A 33 2.68 13.09 -15.63
N ALA A 34 1.58 12.38 -15.45
CA ALA A 34 0.26 12.97 -15.57
C ALA A 34 -0.70 12.37 -14.54
N LEU A 35 -1.58 13.22 -14.01
CA LEU A 35 -2.82 12.76 -13.40
C LEU A 35 -3.67 12.09 -14.48
N GLU A 36 -4.00 10.83 -14.29
CA GLU A 36 -4.79 10.01 -15.21
C GLU A 36 -6.29 10.08 -14.90
N ALA A 37 -6.66 9.99 -13.62
CA ALA A 37 -8.07 10.05 -13.22
C ALA A 37 -8.28 10.54 -11.79
N TYR A 38 -9.49 11.01 -11.54
CA TYR A 38 -10.11 11.19 -10.22
C TYR A 38 -11.32 10.26 -10.13
N ILE A 39 -11.45 9.52 -9.04
CA ILE A 39 -12.41 8.44 -8.87
C ILE A 39 -13.15 8.63 -7.55
N LYS A 40 -14.48 8.45 -7.62
CA LYS A 40 -15.40 8.49 -6.47
C LYS A 40 -16.36 7.31 -6.50
N ALA A 41 -16.89 6.96 -5.33
CA ALA A 41 -17.96 6.00 -5.20
C ALA A 41 -19.20 6.43 -6.03
N PRO A 42 -19.86 5.52 -6.78
CA PRO A 42 -21.09 5.85 -7.52
C PRO A 42 -22.26 6.29 -6.62
N ASN A 43 -22.20 5.95 -5.33
CA ASN A 43 -23.14 6.30 -4.28
C ASN A 43 -22.49 7.22 -3.23
N THR A 44 -21.60 8.12 -3.64
CA THR A 44 -20.85 9.04 -2.75
C THR A 44 -21.73 9.61 -1.62
N GLY A 45 -21.42 9.23 -0.38
CA GLY A 45 -22.02 9.75 0.84
C GLY A 45 -21.00 10.51 1.69
N ALA A 46 -21.50 11.42 2.52
CA ALA A 46 -20.65 12.12 3.49
C ALA A 46 -20.17 11.13 4.56
N ARG A 47 -18.89 11.20 4.92
CA ARG A 47 -18.20 10.34 5.90
C ARG A 47 -18.04 8.88 5.52
N ASP A 48 -18.31 8.50 4.26
CA ASP A 48 -18.08 7.13 3.80
C ASP A 48 -16.58 6.78 3.76
N ILE A 49 -15.70 7.80 3.65
CA ILE A 49 -14.24 7.67 3.49
C ILE A 49 -13.92 6.71 2.34
N PHE A 50 -14.44 7.02 1.15
CA PHE A 50 -14.07 6.30 -0.06
C PHE A 50 -12.59 6.51 -0.35
N GLY A 51 -11.80 5.45 -0.20
CA GLY A 51 -10.35 5.54 -0.26
C GLY A 51 -9.62 5.04 0.98
N GLY A 52 -10.31 4.82 2.12
CA GLY A 52 -9.64 4.46 3.37
C GLY A 52 -8.75 3.21 3.29
N SER A 53 -8.94 2.37 2.26
CA SER A 53 -7.92 1.43 1.80
C SER A 53 -7.94 1.29 0.27
N VAL A 54 -6.78 1.06 -0.34
CA VAL A 54 -6.66 0.82 -1.79
C VAL A 54 -5.75 -0.37 -2.11
N ALA A 55 -6.06 -1.09 -3.20
CA ALA A 55 -5.19 -2.13 -3.77
C ALA A 55 -5.22 -2.06 -5.30
N LEU A 56 -4.08 -2.30 -5.94
CA LEU A 56 -3.90 -2.22 -7.38
C LEU A 56 -3.18 -3.49 -7.87
N ASP A 57 -3.68 -4.06 -8.96
CA ASP A 57 -3.00 -5.09 -9.74
C ASP A 57 -3.36 -4.92 -11.22
N GLY A 58 -2.38 -4.48 -12.02
CA GLY A 58 -2.52 -4.12 -13.41
C GLY A 58 -3.63 -3.10 -13.65
N ASP A 59 -4.63 -3.55 -14.40
CA ASP A 59 -5.80 -2.77 -14.79
C ASP A 59 -6.96 -2.88 -13.78
N MET A 60 -6.75 -3.42 -12.58
CA MET A 60 -7.77 -3.55 -11.54
C MET A 60 -7.43 -2.75 -10.28
N LEU A 61 -8.36 -1.89 -9.86
CA LEU A 61 -8.27 -1.07 -8.66
C LEU A 61 -9.41 -1.42 -7.71
N ILE A 62 -9.07 -1.67 -6.45
CA ILE A 62 -10.02 -1.83 -5.36
C ILE A 62 -9.93 -0.61 -4.44
N VAL A 63 -11.08 -0.10 -4.05
CA VAL A 63 -11.20 1.00 -3.09
C VAL A 63 -12.15 0.61 -1.98
N GLY A 64 -11.70 0.65 -0.73
CA GLY A 64 -12.52 0.48 0.47
C GLY A 64 -13.21 1.79 0.87
N ALA A 65 -14.39 1.67 1.49
CA ALA A 65 -15.09 2.76 2.15
C ALA A 65 -15.68 2.22 3.45
N GLN A 66 -14.88 2.16 4.52
CA GLN A 66 -15.25 1.43 5.73
C GLN A 66 -16.47 2.00 6.47
N TYR A 67 -16.85 3.23 6.16
CA TYR A 67 -17.95 3.93 6.82
C TYR A 67 -19.19 4.06 5.93
N GLU A 68 -19.24 3.39 4.78
CA GLU A 68 -20.45 3.35 3.96
C GLU A 68 -21.65 2.78 4.73
N ASP A 69 -22.80 3.45 4.63
CA ASP A 69 -23.92 3.28 5.54
C ASP A 69 -25.04 2.33 5.05
N SER A 70 -24.86 1.62 3.94
CA SER A 70 -25.94 0.81 3.38
C SER A 70 -26.11 -0.54 4.07
N CYS A 71 -27.36 -0.98 4.15
CA CYS A 71 -27.76 -2.28 4.68
C CYS A 71 -27.71 -3.40 3.64
N SER A 72 -27.09 -3.17 2.47
CA SER A 72 -27.01 -4.20 1.44
C SER A 72 -26.23 -5.42 1.95
N THR A 73 -26.87 -6.58 1.84
CA THR A 73 -26.26 -7.90 2.09
C THR A 73 -26.05 -8.67 0.79
N THR A 74 -26.24 -8.02 -0.36
CA THR A 74 -25.97 -8.60 -1.68
C THR A 74 -24.46 -8.54 -1.90
N PRO A 75 -23.74 -9.69 -1.95
CA PRO A 75 -22.28 -9.64 -1.82
C PRO A 75 -21.57 -8.95 -2.98
N VAL A 76 -22.16 -9.02 -4.18
CA VAL A 76 -21.64 -8.40 -5.41
C VAL A 76 -22.81 -7.80 -6.18
N SER A 77 -22.67 -6.54 -6.59
CA SER A 77 -23.64 -5.80 -7.39
C SER A 77 -22.94 -4.93 -8.42
N THR A 78 -23.56 -4.70 -9.57
CA THR A 78 -23.09 -3.72 -10.57
C THR A 78 -23.71 -2.33 -10.37
N THR A 79 -24.45 -2.14 -9.28
CA THR A 79 -25.00 -0.85 -8.85
C THR A 79 -24.81 -0.72 -7.35
N ALA A 80 -24.18 0.37 -6.92
CA ALA A 80 -24.01 0.65 -5.50
C ALA A 80 -25.36 0.97 -4.84
N ALA A 81 -25.54 0.51 -3.60
CA ALA A 81 -26.73 0.79 -2.82
C ALA A 81 -26.76 2.28 -2.42
N ILE A 82 -27.95 2.83 -2.20
CA ILE A 82 -28.12 4.25 -1.85
C ILE A 82 -28.89 4.45 -0.54
N ASP A 83 -29.20 3.35 0.15
CA ASP A 83 -29.79 3.41 1.48
C ASP A 83 -28.69 3.65 2.53
N ASN A 84 -29.03 4.39 3.60
CA ASN A 84 -28.08 4.73 4.68
C ASN A 84 -28.66 4.24 6.03
N GLY A 85 -29.07 2.97 6.09
CA GLY A 85 -29.78 2.41 7.25
C GLY A 85 -28.87 1.67 8.25
N CYS A 86 -27.63 1.38 7.88
CA CYS A 86 -26.70 0.54 8.62
C CYS A 86 -25.37 1.27 8.80
N THR A 87 -25.33 2.09 9.84
CA THR A 87 -24.19 2.95 10.17
C THR A 87 -22.86 2.21 10.11
N ASN A 88 -21.93 2.71 9.31
CA ASN A 88 -20.57 2.21 9.15
C ASN A 88 -20.52 0.68 8.87
N ALA A 89 -21.46 0.17 8.07
CA ALA A 89 -21.42 -1.22 7.63
C ALA A 89 -20.27 -1.48 6.67
N GLY A 90 -19.91 -0.45 5.90
CA GLY A 90 -18.78 -0.42 4.99
C GLY A 90 -19.03 -1.10 3.65
N ALA A 91 -18.25 -0.73 2.64
CA ALA A 91 -18.29 -1.26 1.29
C ALA A 91 -16.88 -1.33 0.66
N ALA A 92 -16.75 -2.10 -0.42
CA ALA A 92 -15.59 -2.02 -1.31
C ALA A 92 -16.05 -1.90 -2.77
N TYR A 93 -15.24 -1.25 -3.59
CA TYR A 93 -15.57 -0.88 -4.97
C TYR A 93 -14.46 -1.38 -5.89
N VAL A 94 -14.85 -1.96 -7.01
CA VAL A 94 -13.94 -2.44 -8.06
C VAL A 94 -14.02 -1.51 -9.25
N TYR A 95 -12.87 -1.03 -9.71
CA TYR A 95 -12.71 -0.29 -10.95
C TYR A 95 -11.77 -1.06 -11.88
N GLU A 96 -12.08 -1.05 -13.17
CA GLU A 96 -11.27 -1.70 -14.21
C GLU A 96 -10.84 -0.67 -15.26
N ARG A 97 -9.56 -0.65 -15.60
CA ARG A 97 -9.00 0.25 -16.60
C ARG A 97 -9.24 -0.33 -18.00
N VAL A 98 -10.01 0.38 -18.82
CA VAL A 98 -10.32 -0.02 -20.20
C VAL A 98 -10.01 1.14 -21.13
N GLY A 99 -9.03 0.96 -22.02
CA GLY A 99 -8.65 1.99 -22.99
C GLY A 99 -8.10 3.27 -22.34
N GLY A 100 -7.42 3.15 -21.20
CA GLY A 100 -6.88 4.29 -20.44
C GLY A 100 -7.92 5.05 -19.61
N THR A 101 -9.08 4.44 -19.32
CA THR A 101 -10.10 5.02 -18.45
C THR A 101 -10.54 3.99 -17.42
N TRP A 102 -10.59 4.41 -16.15
CA TRP A 102 -11.11 3.61 -15.06
C TRP A 102 -12.64 3.59 -15.09
N LEU A 103 -13.23 2.40 -15.11
CA LEU A 103 -14.67 2.17 -15.14
C LEU A 103 -15.10 1.41 -13.90
N PHE A 104 -16.17 1.87 -13.24
CA PHE A 104 -16.78 1.13 -12.14
C PHE A 104 -17.31 -0.23 -12.62
N ALA A 105 -16.82 -1.29 -12.00
CA ALA A 105 -17.12 -2.68 -12.39
C ALA A 105 -18.03 -3.39 -11.37
N ALA A 106 -17.77 -3.22 -10.07
CA ALA A 106 -18.54 -3.88 -9.03
C ALA A 106 -18.55 -3.13 -7.69
N TYR A 107 -19.63 -3.32 -6.95
CA TYR A 107 -19.83 -2.92 -5.56
C TYR A 107 -19.93 -4.19 -4.72
N LEU A 108 -19.10 -4.28 -3.68
CA LEU A 108 -18.91 -5.46 -2.85
C LEU A 108 -19.38 -5.17 -1.42
N LYS A 109 -20.09 -6.14 -0.84
CA LYS A 109 -20.59 -6.09 0.54
C LYS A 109 -20.42 -7.40 1.26
N ALA A 110 -20.27 -7.34 2.58
CA ALA A 110 -20.41 -8.51 3.44
C ALA A 110 -21.81 -9.15 3.28
N PRO A 111 -21.93 -10.47 3.06
CA PRO A 111 -23.22 -11.16 3.00
C PRO A 111 -24.04 -11.08 4.30
N ASN A 112 -23.40 -10.71 5.40
CA ASN A 112 -23.94 -10.56 6.75
C ASN A 112 -23.73 -9.14 7.29
N ALA A 113 -23.62 -8.13 6.41
CA ALA A 113 -23.38 -6.74 6.78
C ALA A 113 -24.23 -6.27 7.96
N GLY A 114 -23.56 -5.71 8.97
CA GLY A 114 -24.13 -5.14 10.17
C GLY A 114 -23.56 -3.76 10.47
N GLN A 115 -24.16 -3.07 11.44
CA GLN A 115 -23.68 -1.76 11.88
C GLN A 115 -22.30 -1.87 12.52
N TYR A 116 -21.41 -0.94 12.19
CA TYR A 116 -20.04 -0.86 12.69
C TYR A 116 -19.19 -2.10 12.34
N ASP A 117 -19.54 -2.85 11.30
CA ASP A 117 -18.73 -3.98 10.84
C ASP A 117 -17.47 -3.51 10.08
N TYR A 118 -17.47 -2.27 9.55
CA TYR A 118 -16.34 -1.65 8.86
C TYR A 118 -15.83 -2.45 7.65
N PHE A 119 -16.72 -3.04 6.85
CA PHE A 119 -16.27 -3.73 5.64
C PHE A 119 -15.56 -2.77 4.67
N GLY A 120 -14.36 -3.12 4.20
CA GLY A 120 -13.53 -2.20 3.42
C GLY A 120 -12.48 -1.46 4.25
N ASP A 121 -12.33 -1.78 5.53
CA ASP A 121 -11.26 -1.27 6.41
C ASP A 121 -9.87 -1.59 5.88
N SER A 122 -9.73 -2.75 5.21
CA SER A 122 -8.53 -3.10 4.46
C SER A 122 -8.89 -3.92 3.21
N VAL A 123 -8.09 -3.79 2.14
CA VAL A 123 -8.27 -4.53 0.89
C VAL A 123 -6.93 -5.03 0.36
N ALA A 124 -6.93 -6.21 -0.28
CA ALA A 124 -5.77 -6.75 -0.99
C ALA A 124 -6.22 -7.52 -2.23
N LEU A 125 -5.48 -7.40 -3.33
CA LEU A 125 -5.80 -7.97 -4.64
C LEU A 125 -4.57 -8.70 -5.19
N ASP A 126 -4.78 -9.88 -5.76
CA ASP A 126 -3.83 -10.59 -6.61
C ASP A 126 -4.59 -11.35 -7.70
N GLY A 127 -4.42 -10.92 -8.95
CA GLY A 127 -5.11 -11.36 -10.13
C GLY A 127 -6.62 -11.39 -9.96
N ASP A 128 -7.18 -12.60 -9.98
CA ASP A 128 -8.61 -12.85 -9.87
C ASP A 128 -9.09 -13.07 -8.43
N THR A 129 -8.25 -12.82 -7.41
CA THR A 129 -8.61 -13.00 -5.99
C THR A 129 -8.50 -11.70 -5.23
N LEU A 130 -9.55 -11.38 -4.47
CA LEU A 130 -9.67 -10.18 -3.66
C LEU A 130 -10.01 -10.56 -2.22
N ILE A 131 -9.42 -9.86 -1.26
CA ILE A 131 -9.78 -9.94 0.15
C ILE A 131 -10.21 -8.57 0.65
N VAL A 132 -11.29 -8.54 1.41
CA VAL A 132 -11.77 -7.35 2.11
C VAL A 132 -11.88 -7.63 3.59
N GLY A 133 -11.21 -6.82 4.41
CA GLY A 133 -11.27 -6.83 5.86
C GLY A 133 -12.49 -6.10 6.42
N ALA A 134 -12.93 -6.52 7.59
CA ALA A 134 -14.02 -5.91 8.35
C ALA A 134 -13.71 -6.07 9.85
N GLY A 135 -12.81 -5.23 10.38
CA GLY A 135 -12.31 -5.35 11.76
C GLY A 135 -13.41 -5.28 12.81
N GLY A 136 -14.49 -4.53 12.52
CA GLY A 136 -15.62 -4.35 13.42
C GLY A 136 -16.63 -5.51 13.45
N GLU A 137 -16.49 -6.52 12.59
CA GLU A 137 -17.52 -7.55 12.45
C GLU A 137 -17.81 -8.28 13.78
N GLY A 138 -19.09 -8.26 14.18
CA GLY A 138 -19.48 -8.62 15.56
C GLY A 138 -19.84 -10.08 15.80
N SER A 139 -19.72 -10.97 14.81
CA SER A 139 -20.28 -12.30 14.90
C SER A 139 -19.48 -13.25 15.79
N CYS A 140 -20.19 -14.18 16.42
CA CYS A 140 -19.64 -15.18 17.32
C CYS A 140 -18.89 -16.34 16.64
N SER A 141 -18.72 -16.31 15.32
CA SER A 141 -18.06 -17.41 14.62
C SER A 141 -16.58 -17.49 14.99
N THR A 142 -16.12 -18.69 15.34
CA THR A 142 -14.70 -19.05 15.48
C THR A 142 -14.30 -20.13 14.46
N THR A 143 -15.17 -20.43 13.50
CA THR A 143 -14.87 -21.36 12.41
C THR A 143 -13.92 -20.67 11.45
N PRO A 144 -12.67 -21.12 11.27
CA PRO A 144 -11.67 -20.30 10.63
C PRO A 144 -11.95 -19.98 9.16
N VAL A 145 -12.61 -20.90 8.45
CA VAL A 145 -13.03 -20.73 7.07
C VAL A 145 -14.46 -21.25 6.90
N SER A 146 -15.34 -20.46 6.30
CA SER A 146 -16.71 -20.83 5.95
C SER A 146 -17.07 -20.23 4.59
N THR A 147 -17.96 -20.88 3.84
CA THR A 147 -18.55 -20.32 2.61
C THR A 147 -19.86 -19.58 2.88
N THR A 148 -20.24 -19.44 4.16
CA THR A 148 -21.42 -18.70 4.61
C THR A 148 -21.02 -17.85 5.80
N ALA A 149 -21.27 -16.54 5.71
CA ALA A 149 -21.01 -15.61 6.81
C ALA A 149 -22.07 -15.75 7.91
N SER A 150 -21.64 -15.60 9.18
CA SER A 150 -22.53 -15.76 10.33
C SER A 150 -23.29 -14.49 10.64
N SER A 151 -24.58 -14.58 10.95
CA SER A 151 -25.40 -13.44 11.39
C SER A 151 -25.51 -13.31 12.92
N ASN A 152 -24.77 -14.12 13.69
CA ASN A 152 -24.87 -14.13 15.16
C ASN A 152 -23.99 -13.05 15.82
N ASN A 153 -24.44 -11.80 15.83
CA ASN A 153 -23.65 -10.64 16.28
C ASN A 153 -23.70 -10.37 17.79
N ARG A 154 -23.68 -11.44 18.61
CA ARG A 154 -23.76 -11.32 20.09
C ARG A 154 -22.40 -11.16 20.77
N CYS A 155 -21.31 -11.14 20.00
CA CYS A 155 -19.97 -11.34 20.52
C CYS A 155 -19.05 -10.11 20.45
N GLY A 156 -19.40 -9.11 19.64
CA GLY A 156 -18.77 -7.78 19.57
C GLY A 156 -17.37 -7.78 18.94
N ASN A 157 -17.18 -6.96 17.91
CA ASN A 157 -15.92 -6.59 17.25
C ASN A 157 -14.86 -7.70 17.23
N ARG A 158 -15.25 -8.87 16.72
CA ARG A 158 -14.34 -10.01 16.59
C ARG A 158 -13.59 -9.99 15.27
N GLY A 159 -14.09 -9.19 14.34
CA GLY A 159 -13.54 -9.01 13.02
C GLY A 159 -13.76 -10.19 12.09
N ALA A 160 -13.72 -9.93 10.79
CA ALA A 160 -13.76 -10.94 9.73
C ALA A 160 -12.98 -10.47 8.49
N ALA A 161 -12.65 -11.41 7.61
CA ALA A 161 -12.19 -11.10 6.26
C ALA A 161 -13.01 -11.91 5.25
N TYR A 162 -13.23 -11.33 4.07
CA TYR A 162 -14.11 -11.88 3.03
C TYR A 162 -13.32 -12.02 1.75
N VAL A 163 -13.39 -13.20 1.13
CA VAL A 163 -12.72 -13.51 -0.13
C VAL A 163 -13.73 -13.47 -1.27
N TYR A 164 -13.35 -12.76 -2.32
CA TYR A 164 -14.06 -12.70 -3.58
C TYR A 164 -13.15 -13.22 -4.69
N GLU A 165 -13.73 -13.99 -5.62
CA GLU A 165 -13.01 -14.52 -6.78
C GLU A 165 -13.69 -14.07 -8.07
N ARG A 166 -12.89 -13.62 -9.04
CA ARG A 166 -13.36 -13.18 -10.35
C ARG A 166 -13.50 -14.40 -11.28
N VAL A 167 -14.65 -14.50 -11.92
CA VAL A 167 -14.93 -15.48 -12.98
C VAL A 167 -15.39 -14.72 -14.21
N GLY A 168 -14.49 -14.57 -15.18
CA GLY A 168 -14.73 -13.72 -16.35
C GLY A 168 -14.78 -12.24 -15.95
N ILE A 169 -15.96 -11.62 -16.01
CA ILE A 169 -16.15 -10.21 -15.63
C ILE A 169 -16.93 -10.04 -14.33
N THR A 170 -17.19 -11.13 -13.60
CA THR A 170 -18.06 -11.13 -12.41
C THR A 170 -17.27 -11.59 -11.20
N TRP A 171 -17.38 -10.83 -10.12
CA TRP A 171 -16.88 -11.23 -8.80
C TRP A 171 -17.89 -12.11 -8.08
N LEU A 172 -17.40 -13.08 -7.30
CA LEU A 172 -18.21 -14.00 -6.51
C LEU A 172 -17.64 -14.05 -5.10
N PHE A 173 -18.49 -13.92 -4.08
CA PHE A 173 -18.09 -14.22 -2.70
C PHE A 173 -17.85 -15.73 -2.54
N THR A 174 -16.66 -16.12 -2.08
CA THR A 174 -16.26 -17.54 -1.99
C THR A 174 -15.89 -17.99 -0.58
N ALA A 175 -15.36 -17.10 0.27
CA ALA A 175 -14.99 -17.47 1.63
C ALA A 175 -15.16 -16.32 2.63
N TYR A 176 -15.42 -16.71 3.87
CA TYR A 176 -15.49 -15.89 5.06
C TYR A 176 -14.52 -16.46 6.10
N LEU A 177 -13.60 -15.63 6.56
CA LEU A 177 -12.46 -16.00 7.36
C LEU A 177 -12.58 -15.41 8.77
N LYS A 178 -12.16 -16.19 9.77
CA LYS A 178 -12.23 -15.84 11.19
C LYS A 178 -11.01 -16.32 11.94
N ALA A 179 -10.52 -15.51 12.88
CA ALA A 179 -9.56 -16.00 13.87
C ALA A 179 -10.14 -17.24 14.62
N PRO A 180 -9.41 -18.38 14.68
CA PRO A 180 -9.87 -19.58 15.39
C PRO A 180 -10.11 -19.35 16.90
N ASN A 181 -9.42 -18.37 17.47
CA ASN A 181 -9.51 -17.93 18.86
C ASN A 181 -10.18 -16.55 19.01
N ALA A 182 -11.01 -16.13 18.04
CA ALA A 182 -11.60 -14.79 18.01
C ALA A 182 -12.19 -14.37 19.37
N GLY A 183 -11.50 -13.44 20.03
CA GLY A 183 -11.93 -12.78 21.27
C GLY A 183 -12.70 -11.49 20.98
N PRO A 184 -13.47 -10.96 21.96
CA PRO A 184 -14.10 -9.66 21.84
C PRO A 184 -13.07 -8.56 21.59
N GLY A 185 -13.33 -7.67 20.64
CA GLY A 185 -12.44 -6.56 20.31
C GLY A 185 -11.11 -7.00 19.71
N GLY A 186 -11.05 -8.14 19.02
CA GLY A 186 -9.81 -8.65 18.43
C GLY A 186 -9.43 -7.98 17.10
N ASP A 187 -10.38 -7.28 16.47
CA ASP A 187 -10.21 -6.53 15.21
C ASP A 187 -9.53 -7.33 14.08
N PHE A 188 -9.88 -8.61 13.96
CA PHE A 188 -9.43 -9.45 12.85
C PHE A 188 -9.91 -8.89 11.51
N GLY A 189 -9.01 -8.61 10.57
CA GLY A 189 -9.35 -7.97 9.31
C GLY A 189 -9.05 -6.47 9.28
N ASN A 190 -8.40 -5.92 10.31
CA ASN A 190 -7.90 -4.53 10.25
C ASN A 190 -6.80 -4.34 9.19
N SER A 191 -6.09 -5.40 8.84
CA SER A 191 -5.07 -5.41 7.81
C SER A 191 -5.09 -6.75 7.09
N VAL A 192 -4.93 -6.73 5.77
CA VAL A 192 -4.92 -7.93 4.92
C VAL A 192 -3.83 -7.84 3.88
N ALA A 193 -3.24 -8.98 3.52
CA ALA A 193 -2.32 -9.12 2.40
C ALA A 193 -2.55 -10.46 1.69
N LEU A 194 -2.29 -10.50 0.38
CA LEU A 194 -2.56 -11.64 -0.49
C LEU A 194 -1.43 -11.77 -1.50
N ASP A 195 -0.96 -13.01 -1.70
CA ASP A 195 -0.11 -13.40 -2.82
C ASP A 195 -0.45 -14.86 -3.20
N GLY A 196 -0.95 -15.03 -4.41
CA GLY A 196 -1.43 -16.29 -4.98
C GLY A 196 -2.37 -17.05 -4.06
N ASP A 197 -1.90 -18.21 -3.62
CA ASP A 197 -2.64 -19.14 -2.76
C ASP A 197 -2.42 -18.89 -1.26
N THR A 198 -1.82 -17.76 -0.87
CA THR A 198 -1.55 -17.41 0.53
C THR A 198 -2.15 -16.06 0.86
N LEU A 199 -2.82 -15.96 2.01
CA LEU A 199 -3.24 -14.68 2.54
C LEU A 199 -2.91 -14.55 4.02
N ILE A 200 -2.82 -13.32 4.48
CA ILE A 200 -2.58 -12.95 5.87
C ILE A 200 -3.66 -11.97 6.31
N VAL A 201 -4.11 -12.14 7.54
CA VAL A 201 -5.04 -11.23 8.19
C VAL A 201 -4.50 -10.83 9.56
N GLY A 202 -4.37 -9.52 9.80
CA GLY A 202 -4.01 -8.94 11.09
C GLY A 202 -5.18 -8.90 12.06
N ALA A 203 -4.87 -8.96 13.35
CA ALA A 203 -5.79 -8.76 14.47
C ALA A 203 -5.01 -8.06 15.59
N HIS A 204 -4.75 -6.77 15.41
CA HIS A 204 -3.85 -6.00 16.29
C HIS A 204 -4.31 -5.91 17.75
N TYR A 205 -5.59 -6.17 18.02
CA TYR A 205 -6.13 -6.20 19.38
C TYR A 205 -6.33 -7.62 19.96
N GLU A 206 -5.72 -8.64 19.35
CA GLU A 206 -5.63 -9.97 19.96
C GLU A 206 -4.93 -9.90 21.33
N ASN A 207 -5.41 -10.67 22.31
CA ASN A 207 -5.09 -10.43 23.72
C ASN A 207 -4.20 -11.51 24.36
N SER A 208 -3.63 -12.46 23.59
CA SER A 208 -2.84 -13.54 24.17
C SER A 208 -1.38 -13.16 24.43
N CYS A 209 -0.83 -13.65 25.54
CA CYS A 209 0.58 -13.53 25.90
C CYS A 209 1.48 -14.55 25.19
N SER A 210 1.06 -15.12 24.07
CA SER A 210 1.84 -16.14 23.37
C SER A 210 3.11 -15.55 22.77
N THR A 211 4.28 -15.94 23.28
CA THR A 211 5.59 -15.59 22.70
C THR A 211 6.09 -16.62 21.68
N THR A 212 5.28 -17.63 21.35
CA THR A 212 5.62 -18.63 20.32
C THR A 212 5.41 -17.99 18.95
N PRO A 213 6.46 -17.75 18.14
CA PRO A 213 6.30 -16.87 16.98
C PRO A 213 5.44 -17.44 15.86
N VAL A 214 5.40 -18.78 15.75
CA VAL A 214 4.58 -19.49 14.76
C VAL A 214 3.94 -20.70 15.43
N SER A 215 2.63 -20.83 15.33
CA SER A 215 1.87 -21.99 15.80
C SER A 215 0.80 -22.38 14.77
N THR A 216 0.46 -23.66 14.69
CA THR A 216 -0.69 -24.15 13.90
C THR A 216 -1.99 -24.16 14.71
N THR A 217 -1.97 -23.61 15.93
CA THR A 217 -3.14 -23.49 16.80
C THR A 217 -3.06 -22.15 17.52
N ALA A 218 -4.10 -21.34 17.36
CA ALA A 218 -4.16 -20.04 18.01
C ALA A 218 -4.36 -20.20 19.52
N SER A 219 -3.72 -19.32 20.30
CA SER A 219 -3.76 -19.37 21.75
C SER A 219 -5.17 -19.06 22.26
N SER A 220 -5.60 -19.75 23.31
CA SER A 220 -6.83 -19.39 24.06
C SER A 220 -6.56 -18.41 25.20
N ASP A 221 -5.29 -18.03 25.42
CA ASP A 221 -4.91 -17.06 26.42
C ASP A 221 -5.40 -15.64 26.04
N ASN A 222 -5.72 -14.83 27.04
CA ASN A 222 -6.22 -13.46 26.86
C ASN A 222 -5.63 -12.51 27.92
N GLY A 223 -4.38 -12.75 28.36
CA GLY A 223 -3.74 -12.04 29.46
C GLY A 223 -2.96 -10.78 29.09
N CYS A 224 -2.67 -10.55 27.80
CA CYS A 224 -1.84 -9.47 27.29
C CYS A 224 -2.65 -8.62 26.33
N HIS A 225 -3.34 -7.62 26.89
CA HIS A 225 -4.24 -6.73 26.16
C HIS A 225 -3.55 -6.11 24.94
N HIS A 226 -4.23 -6.16 23.78
CA HIS A 226 -3.80 -5.55 22.53
C HIS A 226 -2.37 -5.90 22.09
N SER A 227 -1.90 -7.08 22.50
CA SER A 227 -0.57 -7.57 22.12
C SER A 227 -0.52 -8.04 20.66
N GLY A 228 -1.68 -8.26 20.05
CA GLY A 228 -1.88 -8.45 18.63
C GLY A 228 -1.47 -9.83 18.09
N ALA A 229 -1.97 -10.18 16.91
CA ALA A 229 -1.64 -11.40 16.18
C ALA A 229 -1.81 -11.21 14.66
N ALA A 230 -1.21 -12.13 13.88
CA ALA A 230 -1.52 -12.30 12.47
C ALA A 230 -1.82 -13.76 12.15
N TYR A 231 -2.69 -13.99 11.16
CA TYR A 231 -3.19 -15.32 10.81
C TYR A 231 -2.98 -15.59 9.34
N VAL A 232 -2.36 -16.72 9.02
CA VAL A 232 -2.10 -17.17 7.65
C VAL A 232 -3.16 -18.18 7.24
N TYR A 233 -3.72 -17.99 6.06
CA TYR A 233 -4.58 -18.97 5.40
C TYR A 233 -3.96 -19.34 4.05
N VAL A 234 -4.11 -20.60 3.66
CA VAL A 234 -3.56 -21.13 2.41
C VAL A 234 -4.66 -21.84 1.64
N ARG A 235 -4.70 -21.64 0.32
CA ARG A 235 -5.61 -22.35 -0.57
C ARG A 235 -5.02 -23.73 -0.88
N VAL A 236 -5.74 -24.79 -0.52
CA VAL A 236 -5.35 -26.17 -0.78
C VAL A 236 -6.47 -26.85 -1.55
N ALA A 237 -6.16 -27.32 -2.76
CA ALA A 237 -7.13 -27.94 -3.66
C ALA A 237 -8.39 -27.08 -3.90
N GLY A 238 -8.19 -25.76 -4.05
CA GLY A 238 -9.27 -24.80 -4.33
C GLY A 238 -10.07 -24.35 -3.10
N ALA A 239 -9.67 -24.71 -1.89
CA ALA A 239 -10.33 -24.27 -0.65
C ALA A 239 -9.34 -23.62 0.31
N TRP A 240 -9.70 -22.46 0.85
CA TRP A 240 -8.94 -21.81 1.91
C TRP A 240 -8.93 -22.62 3.20
N GLN A 241 -7.80 -22.66 3.88
CA GLN A 241 -7.61 -23.34 5.16
C GLN A 241 -6.75 -22.48 6.09
N PHE A 242 -7.12 -22.43 7.37
CA PHE A 242 -6.25 -21.85 8.38
C PHE A 242 -4.95 -22.64 8.46
N HIS A 243 -3.82 -21.93 8.39
CA HIS A 243 -2.50 -22.53 8.25
C HIS A 243 -1.58 -22.20 9.43
N ALA A 244 -1.48 -20.93 9.81
CA ALA A 244 -0.60 -20.50 10.90
C ALA A 244 -1.17 -19.31 11.68
N TYR A 245 -0.78 -19.24 12.95
CA TYR A 245 -0.97 -18.14 13.88
C TYR A 245 0.40 -17.59 14.24
N LEU A 246 0.58 -16.29 14.08
CA LEU A 246 1.86 -15.59 14.20
C LEU A 246 1.82 -14.59 15.37
N LYS A 247 2.93 -14.52 16.12
CA LYS A 247 3.09 -13.63 17.27
C LYS A 247 4.50 -13.06 17.36
N ALA A 248 4.62 -11.83 17.87
CA ALA A 248 5.91 -11.28 18.23
C ALA A 248 6.63 -12.19 19.26
N PRO A 249 7.90 -12.59 19.04
CA PRO A 249 8.67 -13.40 20.00
C PRO A 249 8.85 -12.73 21.37
N ASN A 250 8.73 -11.40 21.42
CA ASN A 250 8.82 -10.52 22.57
C ASN A 250 7.48 -9.86 22.91
N THR A 251 6.36 -10.53 22.63
CA THR A 251 4.98 -10.06 22.88
C THR A 251 4.87 -9.18 24.14
N GLY A 252 4.55 -7.90 23.93
CA GLY A 252 4.20 -6.92 24.96
C GLY A 252 2.71 -6.59 24.95
N GLN A 253 2.25 -5.97 26.03
CA GLN A 253 0.90 -5.42 26.10
C GLN A 253 0.86 -4.14 25.25
N ASP A 254 -0.23 -3.91 24.53
CA ASP A 254 -0.46 -2.72 23.71
C ASP A 254 0.52 -2.55 22.52
N ASP A 255 1.37 -3.55 22.22
CA ASP A 255 2.32 -3.52 21.09
C ASP A 255 1.63 -3.49 19.70
N GLU A 256 0.37 -3.96 19.61
CA GLU A 256 -0.45 -3.99 18.40
C GLU A 256 0.16 -4.77 17.22
N PHE A 257 0.79 -5.91 17.48
CA PHE A 257 1.27 -6.80 16.42
C PHE A 257 0.14 -7.21 15.46
N GLY A 258 0.32 -7.02 14.15
CA GLY A 258 -0.75 -7.23 13.17
C GLY A 258 -1.48 -5.94 12.78
N GLY A 259 -1.04 -4.78 13.29
CA GLY A 259 -1.53 -3.47 12.86
C GLY A 259 -1.37 -3.24 11.36
N SER A 260 -0.29 -3.76 10.79
CA SER A 260 -0.02 -3.75 9.34
C SER A 260 0.59 -5.09 8.92
N VAL A 261 0.28 -5.56 7.71
CA VAL A 261 0.81 -6.81 7.15
C VAL A 261 1.15 -6.64 5.67
N ALA A 262 2.21 -7.32 5.22
CA ALA A 262 2.57 -7.44 3.80
C ALA A 262 3.06 -8.87 3.52
N LEU A 263 2.88 -9.33 2.27
CA LEU A 263 3.20 -10.69 1.83
C LEU A 263 3.70 -10.64 0.39
N ASP A 264 4.80 -11.34 0.12
CA ASP A 264 5.26 -11.67 -1.21
C ASP A 264 5.96 -13.05 -1.18
N GLY A 265 5.43 -13.99 -1.96
CA GLY A 265 5.87 -15.37 -2.04
C GLY A 265 5.97 -16.05 -0.69
N ASP A 266 7.21 -16.40 -0.34
CA ASP A 266 7.55 -17.10 0.89
C ASP A 266 7.97 -16.14 2.03
N THR A 267 7.75 -14.83 1.89
CA THR A 267 8.11 -13.82 2.90
C THR A 267 6.88 -13.03 3.32
N LEU A 268 6.73 -12.81 4.63
CA LEU A 268 5.72 -11.89 5.14
C LEU A 268 6.30 -10.97 6.20
N ILE A 269 5.66 -9.83 6.38
CA ILE A 269 6.01 -8.81 7.38
C ILE A 269 4.77 -8.49 8.20
N VAL A 270 4.99 -8.29 9.49
CA VAL A 270 3.95 -7.82 10.42
C VAL A 270 4.49 -6.65 11.23
N GLY A 271 3.77 -5.52 11.23
CA GLY A 271 4.07 -4.36 12.05
C GLY A 271 3.49 -4.47 13.47
N ALA A 272 4.17 -3.87 14.43
CA ALA A 272 3.74 -3.66 15.81
C ALA A 272 4.14 -2.22 16.19
N ARG A 273 3.30 -1.25 15.80
CA ARG A 273 3.60 0.18 15.87
C ARG A 273 3.89 0.68 17.28
N PHE A 274 3.41 -0.01 18.29
CA PHE A 274 3.54 0.40 19.69
C PHE A 274 4.52 -0.45 20.49
N GLU A 275 5.37 -1.25 19.83
CA GLU A 275 6.41 -1.98 20.55
C GLU A 275 7.39 -1.02 21.26
N ASP A 276 7.68 -1.29 22.53
CA ASP A 276 8.27 -0.32 23.46
C ASP A 276 9.80 -0.40 23.62
N SER A 277 10.51 -1.19 22.82
CA SER A 277 11.95 -1.38 23.04
C SER A 277 12.80 -0.25 22.47
N CYS A 278 13.90 0.04 23.17
CA CYS A 278 14.90 1.02 22.76
C CYS A 278 15.92 0.46 21.77
N SER A 279 15.65 -0.67 21.12
CA SER A 279 16.61 -1.24 20.17
C SER A 279 16.77 -0.36 18.95
N THR A 280 18.02 0.00 18.66
CA THR A 280 18.44 0.76 17.48
C THR A 280 19.25 -0.11 16.51
N THR A 281 19.29 -1.43 16.78
CA THR A 281 19.90 -2.42 15.89
C THR A 281 18.91 -2.69 14.75
N PRO A 282 19.20 -2.28 13.51
CA PRO A 282 18.15 -2.22 12.50
C PRO A 282 17.59 -3.58 12.07
N VAL A 283 18.43 -4.61 12.13
CA VAL A 283 18.03 -6.00 11.84
C VAL A 283 18.63 -6.92 12.90
N SER A 284 17.79 -7.74 13.50
CA SER A 284 18.19 -8.76 14.48
C SER A 284 17.43 -10.06 14.25
N THR A 285 18.05 -11.20 14.56
CA THR A 285 17.37 -12.51 14.57
C THR A 285 16.75 -12.83 15.93
N THR A 286 16.81 -11.90 16.87
CA THR A 286 16.18 -11.98 18.20
C THR A 286 15.54 -10.64 18.52
N ALA A 287 14.26 -10.65 18.88
CA ALA A 287 13.57 -9.43 19.27
C ALA A 287 14.07 -8.93 20.63
N ALA A 288 14.10 -7.60 20.81
CA ALA A 288 14.50 -6.99 22.07
C ALA A 288 13.43 -7.24 23.15
N ALA A 289 13.84 -7.25 24.42
CA ALA A 289 12.94 -7.57 25.54
C ALA A 289 12.80 -6.41 26.54
N ASP A 290 13.45 -5.28 26.26
CA ASP A 290 13.30 -4.05 27.04
C ASP A 290 12.07 -3.27 26.57
N ASN A 291 11.46 -2.51 27.48
CA ASN A 291 10.29 -1.66 27.20
C ASN A 291 10.59 -0.22 27.68
N GLY A 292 11.74 0.33 27.27
CA GLY A 292 12.23 1.63 27.75
C GLY A 292 11.86 2.83 26.87
N CYS A 293 11.37 2.59 25.66
CA CYS A 293 11.12 3.57 24.63
C CYS A 293 9.69 3.42 24.12
N GLY A 294 8.75 4.01 24.86
CA GLY A 294 7.31 3.92 24.62
C GLY A 294 6.95 4.17 23.15
N ASN A 295 6.17 3.25 22.58
CA ASN A 295 5.64 3.29 21.22
C ASN A 295 6.71 3.58 20.15
N ALA A 296 7.96 3.12 20.33
CA ALA A 296 8.99 3.27 19.31
C ALA A 296 8.69 2.44 18.05
N GLY A 297 7.98 1.32 18.24
CA GLY A 297 7.49 0.44 17.20
C GLY A 297 8.52 -0.56 16.69
N ALA A 298 8.06 -1.62 16.04
CA ALA A 298 8.86 -2.68 15.44
C ALA A 298 8.15 -3.30 14.23
N ALA A 299 8.92 -3.99 13.39
CA ALA A 299 8.37 -4.89 12.35
C ALA A 299 9.06 -6.26 12.40
N TYR A 300 8.32 -7.30 12.03
CA TYR A 300 8.74 -8.70 12.18
C TYR A 300 8.61 -9.43 10.85
N VAL A 301 9.68 -10.06 10.40
CA VAL A 301 9.73 -10.85 9.18
C VAL A 301 9.58 -12.33 9.51
N TYR A 302 8.70 -13.00 8.77
CA TYR A 302 8.58 -14.45 8.78
C TYR A 302 8.82 -15.00 7.38
N GLU A 303 9.41 -16.18 7.31
CA GLU A 303 9.73 -16.86 6.05
C GLU A 303 9.13 -18.25 6.04
N ARG A 304 8.59 -18.66 4.89
CA ARG A 304 8.12 -20.02 4.66
C ARG A 304 9.28 -20.89 4.21
N VAL A 305 9.45 -22.03 4.88
CA VAL A 305 10.40 -23.08 4.51
C VAL A 305 9.60 -24.36 4.32
N GLY A 306 9.43 -24.77 3.06
CA GLY A 306 8.52 -25.86 2.71
C GLY A 306 7.07 -25.48 3.02
N ILE A 307 6.45 -26.14 3.99
CA ILE A 307 5.05 -25.87 4.40
C ILE A 307 4.94 -25.17 5.75
N THR A 308 6.05 -24.71 6.33
CA THR A 308 6.07 -24.11 7.66
C THR A 308 6.65 -22.72 7.63
N TRP A 309 6.00 -21.78 8.33
CA TRP A 309 6.55 -20.47 8.60
C TRP A 309 7.54 -20.51 9.76
N ARG A 310 8.52 -19.61 9.74
CA ARG A 310 9.43 -19.36 10.86
C ARG A 310 9.66 -17.86 11.01
N PHE A 311 9.88 -17.41 12.24
CA PHE A 311 10.41 -16.07 12.49
C PHE A 311 11.83 -15.95 11.93
N ALA A 312 12.08 -14.91 11.14
CA ALA A 312 13.33 -14.70 10.41
C ALA A 312 14.10 -13.47 10.89
N ALA A 313 13.41 -12.34 11.07
CA ALA A 313 14.04 -11.09 11.49
C ALA A 313 13.10 -10.20 12.29
N TYR A 314 13.70 -9.38 13.15
CA TYR A 314 13.13 -8.27 13.88
C TYR A 314 13.80 -6.99 13.38
N LEU A 315 12.98 -6.01 13.01
CA LEU A 315 13.39 -4.78 12.36
C LEU A 315 13.07 -3.58 13.24
N LYS A 316 14.00 -2.63 13.26
CA LYS A 316 13.93 -1.40 14.05
C LYS A 316 14.50 -0.22 13.29
N ALA A 317 13.91 0.96 13.48
CA ALA A 317 14.54 2.20 13.03
C ALA A 317 15.97 2.32 13.64
N PRO A 318 17.01 2.61 12.83
CA PRO A 318 18.37 2.84 13.33
C PRO A 318 18.49 4.02 14.31
N ASN A 319 17.50 4.91 14.29
CA ASN A 319 17.33 6.11 15.10
C ASN A 319 16.07 6.05 15.98
N ALA A 320 15.58 4.84 16.33
CA ALA A 320 14.33 4.65 17.07
C ALA A 320 14.14 5.65 18.24
N GLY A 321 13.12 6.50 18.11
CA GLY A 321 12.63 7.44 19.11
C GLY A 321 11.34 6.96 19.78
N GLN A 322 10.97 7.61 20.88
CA GLN A 322 9.68 7.35 21.52
C GLN A 322 8.57 7.92 20.65
N TYR A 323 7.47 7.18 20.52
CA TYR A 323 6.31 7.56 19.72
C TYR A 323 6.55 7.70 18.22
N ASP A 324 7.68 7.26 17.68
CA ASP A 324 7.92 7.29 16.22
C ASP A 324 6.98 6.36 15.43
N TRP A 325 6.38 5.37 16.11
CA TRP A 325 5.42 4.41 15.56
C TRP A 325 5.97 3.60 14.38
N PHE A 326 7.24 3.20 14.44
CA PHE A 326 7.84 2.34 13.42
C PHE A 326 7.04 1.05 13.25
N GLY A 327 6.61 0.73 12.02
CA GLY A 327 5.74 -0.42 11.76
C GLY A 327 4.25 -0.07 11.70
N VAL A 328 3.89 1.22 11.74
CA VAL A 328 2.51 1.69 11.48
C VAL A 328 2.00 1.20 10.12
N THR A 329 2.87 1.19 9.11
CA THR A 329 2.62 0.64 7.78
C THR A 329 3.83 -0.13 7.26
N VAL A 330 3.59 -1.15 6.44
CA VAL A 330 4.64 -1.99 5.85
C VAL A 330 4.29 -2.33 4.40
N ALA A 331 5.31 -2.42 3.54
CA ALA A 331 5.20 -2.94 2.17
C ALA A 331 6.38 -3.88 1.87
N LEU A 332 6.16 -4.85 0.98
CA LEU A 332 7.13 -5.88 0.61
C LEU A 332 6.97 -6.22 -0.87
N ASP A 333 8.08 -6.28 -1.58
CA ASP A 333 8.18 -6.87 -2.91
C ASP A 333 9.57 -7.52 -3.07
N GLY A 334 9.58 -8.81 -3.35
CA GLY A 334 10.77 -9.65 -3.45
C GLY A 334 11.69 -9.54 -2.25
N ASP A 335 12.87 -8.99 -2.50
CA ASP A 335 13.95 -8.81 -1.53
C ASP A 335 14.02 -7.38 -0.97
N THR A 336 12.98 -6.56 -1.17
CA THR A 336 12.89 -5.20 -0.63
C THR A 336 11.65 -5.05 0.25
N LEU A 337 11.82 -4.42 1.41
CA LEU A 337 10.70 -4.04 2.26
C LEU A 337 10.82 -2.61 2.74
N ILE A 338 9.66 -2.00 3.00
CA ILE A 338 9.51 -0.63 3.51
C ILE A 338 8.75 -0.68 4.82
N VAL A 339 9.18 0.13 5.77
CA VAL A 339 8.48 0.34 7.05
C VAL A 339 8.30 1.83 7.30
N GLY A 340 7.07 2.27 7.55
CA GLY A 340 6.75 3.66 7.91
C GLY A 340 6.93 3.92 9.41
N ALA A 341 7.26 5.17 9.74
CA ALA A 341 7.28 5.73 11.10
C ALA A 341 6.81 7.20 10.99
N GLU A 342 5.50 7.38 10.88
CA GLU A 342 4.86 8.66 10.53
C GLU A 342 5.12 9.78 11.55
N LEU A 343 5.46 9.41 12.79
CA LEU A 343 5.69 10.36 13.88
C LEU A 343 7.18 10.62 14.16
N GLU A 344 8.09 10.19 13.28
CA GLU A 344 9.52 10.50 13.43
C GLU A 344 9.80 12.01 13.43
N ASP A 345 10.64 12.48 14.36
CA ASP A 345 10.72 13.90 14.72
C ASP A 345 11.85 14.71 14.02
N SER A 346 12.50 14.18 12.98
CA SER A 346 13.66 14.85 12.40
C SER A 346 13.32 15.88 11.31
N CYS A 347 14.09 16.98 11.28
CA CYS A 347 14.02 17.99 10.22
C CYS A 347 14.82 17.61 8.96
N SER A 348 15.17 16.34 8.76
CA SER A 348 15.96 15.94 7.59
C SER A 348 15.15 16.16 6.31
N THR A 349 15.66 17.00 5.41
CA THR A 349 15.13 17.20 4.04
C THR A 349 15.97 16.49 2.98
N THR A 350 16.94 15.67 3.39
CA THR A 350 17.70 14.83 2.47
C THR A 350 16.84 13.63 2.09
N PRO A 351 16.37 13.50 0.83
CA PRO A 351 15.28 12.59 0.54
C PRO A 351 15.63 11.11 0.69
N VAL A 352 16.90 10.77 0.47
CA VAL A 352 17.43 9.42 0.63
C VAL A 352 18.78 9.50 1.35
N SER A 353 18.92 8.77 2.46
CA SER A 353 20.16 8.67 3.22
C SER A 353 20.41 7.23 3.64
N THR A 354 21.68 6.83 3.76
CA THR A 354 22.08 5.53 4.35
C THR A 354 22.32 5.65 5.86
N THR A 355 21.99 6.78 6.47
CA THR A 355 22.12 7.03 7.91
C THR A 355 20.92 7.85 8.36
N ALA A 356 20.15 7.29 9.29
CA ALA A 356 18.98 7.96 9.84
C ALA A 356 19.41 9.10 10.79
N SER A 357 18.61 10.16 10.83
CA SER A 357 18.90 11.35 11.65
C SER A 357 18.47 11.12 13.10
N TRP A 358 19.25 11.65 14.04
CA TRP A 358 18.86 11.71 15.46
C TRP A 358 18.32 13.08 15.86
N ASP A 359 18.10 13.96 14.88
CA ASP A 359 17.48 15.25 15.10
C ASP A 359 16.02 15.06 15.52
N THR A 360 15.55 15.89 16.46
CA THR A 360 14.17 15.87 16.98
C THR A 360 13.54 17.27 16.88
N GLY A 361 13.98 18.07 15.90
CA GLY A 361 13.59 19.47 15.76
C GLY A 361 12.25 19.69 15.04
N CYS A 362 11.72 18.67 14.36
CA CYS A 362 10.52 18.74 13.54
C CYS A 362 9.55 17.64 13.95
N SER A 363 8.77 17.93 14.99
CA SER A 363 7.81 16.97 15.56
C SER A 363 6.92 16.36 14.48
N HIS A 364 6.85 15.03 14.46
CA HIS A 364 6.00 14.23 13.57
C HIS A 364 6.19 14.59 12.08
N ALA A 365 7.41 14.89 11.67
CA ALA A 365 7.73 15.08 10.26
C ALA A 365 7.66 13.76 9.47
N GLY A 366 7.86 12.64 10.17
CA GLY A 366 7.72 11.29 9.68
C GLY A 366 8.88 10.80 8.82
N ALA A 367 9.07 9.48 8.77
CA ALA A 367 10.10 8.82 7.97
C ALA A 367 9.61 7.48 7.41
N ALA A 368 10.29 7.00 6.36
CA ALA A 368 10.18 5.62 5.89
C ALA A 368 11.56 4.95 5.80
N TYR A 369 11.62 3.65 6.05
CA TYR A 369 12.87 2.89 6.15
C TYR A 369 12.85 1.71 5.20
N VAL A 370 13.89 1.60 4.38
CA VAL A 370 14.09 0.53 3.41
C VAL A 370 15.04 -0.50 3.99
N TYR A 371 14.63 -1.76 3.92
CA TYR A 371 15.49 -2.91 4.18
C TYR A 371 15.55 -3.81 2.95
N GLU A 372 16.72 -4.40 2.74
CA GLU A 372 16.98 -5.27 1.59
C GLU A 372 17.54 -6.60 2.03
N ARG A 373 17.11 -7.69 1.40
CA ARG A 373 17.69 -9.01 1.58
C ARG A 373 18.86 -9.18 0.63
N VAL A 374 20.06 -9.36 1.18
CA VAL A 374 21.28 -9.65 0.41
C VAL A 374 21.90 -10.93 0.95
N GLY A 375 22.12 -11.91 0.07
CA GLY A 375 22.70 -13.20 0.47
C GLY A 375 21.89 -13.97 1.50
N GLY A 376 20.55 -13.81 1.49
CA GLY A 376 19.64 -14.45 2.44
C GLY A 376 19.51 -13.75 3.79
N THR A 377 20.09 -12.55 3.96
CA THR A 377 19.99 -11.76 5.20
C THR A 377 19.48 -10.36 4.92
N TRP A 378 18.54 -9.89 5.75
CA TRP A 378 18.05 -8.51 5.72
C TRP A 378 19.12 -7.55 6.24
N ARG A 379 19.18 -6.36 5.64
CA ARG A 379 19.98 -5.22 6.11
C ARG A 379 19.20 -3.93 5.92
N PHE A 380 19.45 -2.95 6.78
CA PHE A 380 19.01 -1.58 6.53
C PHE A 380 19.73 -1.02 5.28
N ALA A 381 18.96 -0.45 4.37
CA ALA A 381 19.43 0.03 3.07
C ALA A 381 19.31 1.55 2.93
N ALA A 382 18.16 2.12 3.30
CA ALA A 382 17.91 3.55 3.18
C ALA A 382 16.91 4.08 4.21
N TYR A 383 17.06 5.36 4.52
CA TYR A 383 16.15 6.20 5.29
C TYR A 383 15.63 7.27 4.34
N LEU A 384 14.31 7.36 4.22
CA LEU A 384 13.60 8.21 3.28
C LEU A 384 12.90 9.34 4.02
N LYS A 385 12.94 10.55 3.45
CA LYS A 385 12.30 11.75 3.98
C LYS A 385 11.71 12.61 2.88
N ALA A 386 10.61 13.29 3.17
CA ALA A 386 10.11 14.34 2.30
C ALA A 386 11.20 15.41 2.04
N PRO A 387 11.47 15.82 0.78
CA PRO A 387 12.41 16.91 0.46
C PRO A 387 12.01 18.27 1.07
N ASN A 388 10.76 18.41 1.49
CA ASN A 388 10.16 19.59 2.12
C ASN A 388 9.64 19.30 3.54
N ALA A 389 10.19 18.29 4.23
CA ALA A 389 9.74 17.86 5.56
C ALA A 389 9.41 19.03 6.50
N GLY A 390 8.16 19.08 6.94
CA GLY A 390 7.60 20.00 7.93
C GLY A 390 7.14 19.29 9.19
N GLN A 391 6.75 20.08 10.20
CA GLN A 391 6.17 19.54 11.43
C GLN A 391 4.76 19.04 11.13
N TYR A 392 4.40 17.88 11.69
CA TYR A 392 3.08 17.25 11.49
C TYR A 392 2.78 16.96 10.02
N ASP A 393 3.78 16.67 9.20
CA ASP A 393 3.52 16.27 7.81
C ASP A 393 3.24 14.76 7.67
N HIS A 394 3.59 13.96 8.70
CA HIS A 394 3.31 12.53 8.77
C HIS A 394 3.87 11.70 7.59
N PHE A 395 5.04 12.06 7.06
CA PHE A 395 5.67 11.26 6.00
C PHE A 395 5.89 9.82 6.46
N GLY A 396 5.42 8.84 5.70
CA GLY A 396 5.46 7.44 6.11
C GLY A 396 4.18 6.93 6.76
N ALA A 397 3.09 7.71 6.76
CA ALA A 397 1.75 7.25 7.15
C ALA A 397 1.26 6.08 6.29
N SER A 398 1.57 6.12 4.99
CA SER A 398 1.28 5.06 4.04
C SER A 398 2.48 4.77 3.14
N VAL A 399 2.68 3.50 2.77
CA VAL A 399 3.77 3.08 1.89
C VAL A 399 3.27 1.99 0.93
N ALA A 400 3.75 2.03 -0.31
CA ALA A 400 3.58 0.93 -1.26
C ALA A 400 4.84 0.76 -2.12
N LEU A 401 5.08 -0.44 -2.61
CA LEU A 401 6.30 -0.85 -3.31
C LEU A 401 5.93 -1.81 -4.45
N ASP A 402 6.53 -1.58 -5.62
CA ASP A 402 6.55 -2.50 -6.75
C ASP A 402 7.93 -2.44 -7.41
N GLY A 403 8.68 -3.53 -7.33
CA GLY A 403 10.04 -3.66 -7.85
C GLY A 403 10.99 -2.57 -7.35
N ASP A 404 11.40 -1.73 -8.29
CA ASP A 404 12.33 -0.63 -8.07
C ASP A 404 11.61 0.72 -7.86
N THR A 405 10.30 0.70 -7.59
CA THR A 405 9.47 1.89 -7.43
C THR A 405 8.72 1.83 -6.10
N LEU A 406 8.79 2.89 -5.31
CA LEU A 406 8.00 3.03 -4.10
C LEU A 406 7.32 4.38 -4.03
N ILE A 407 6.21 4.42 -3.29
CA ILE A 407 5.48 5.63 -2.95
C ILE A 407 5.29 5.72 -1.44
N VAL A 408 5.41 6.93 -0.90
CA VAL A 408 5.21 7.24 0.51
C VAL A 408 4.23 8.39 0.65
N GLY A 409 3.17 8.20 1.44
CA GLY A 409 2.21 9.25 1.78
C GLY A 409 2.66 10.11 2.95
N ALA A 410 2.18 11.35 2.96
CA ALA A 410 2.32 12.33 4.03
C ALA A 410 0.98 13.11 4.07
N ASP A 411 -0.02 12.49 4.68
CA ASP A 411 -1.43 12.92 4.67
C ASP A 411 -1.63 14.28 5.32
N GLU A 412 -0.82 14.63 6.32
CA GLU A 412 -0.91 15.92 6.99
C GLU A 412 -0.04 17.04 6.34
N GLU A 413 0.60 16.79 5.19
CA GLU A 413 1.44 17.78 4.50
C GLU A 413 0.68 19.08 4.20
N SER A 414 1.31 20.22 4.52
CA SER A 414 0.58 21.48 4.66
C SER A 414 0.62 22.43 3.44
N SER A 415 0.99 21.96 2.25
CA SER A 415 1.15 22.83 1.09
C SER A 415 -0.14 23.02 0.28
N CYS A 416 -0.35 24.23 -0.24
CA CYS A 416 -1.43 24.53 -1.18
C CYS A 416 -1.06 24.23 -2.64
N SER A 417 -0.07 23.36 -2.89
CA SER A 417 0.34 23.04 -4.26
C SER A 417 -0.78 22.28 -4.98
N THR A 418 -1.20 22.79 -6.13
CA THR A 418 -2.18 22.13 -7.02
C THR A 418 -1.52 21.56 -8.28
N THR A 419 -0.18 21.52 -8.32
CA THR A 419 0.56 20.91 -9.44
C THR A 419 0.57 19.40 -9.23
N PRO A 420 -0.12 18.61 -10.08
CA PRO A 420 -0.38 17.20 -9.73
C PRO A 420 0.87 16.35 -9.64
N VAL A 421 1.89 16.65 -10.46
CA VAL A 421 3.20 16.01 -10.39
C VAL A 421 4.31 17.05 -10.51
N SER A 422 5.27 17.02 -9.59
CA SER A 422 6.43 17.90 -9.58
C SER A 422 7.71 17.14 -9.22
N THR A 423 8.85 17.53 -9.78
CA THR A 423 10.17 17.03 -9.37
C THR A 423 10.78 17.84 -8.21
N THR A 424 10.01 18.76 -7.64
CA THR A 424 10.41 19.60 -6.50
C THR A 424 9.21 19.78 -5.60
N ALA A 425 9.36 19.36 -4.34
CA ALA A 425 8.32 19.50 -3.34
C ALA A 425 8.16 20.98 -2.94
N SER A 426 6.92 21.37 -2.65
CA SER A 426 6.58 22.74 -2.29
C SER A 426 7.10 23.10 -0.90
N SER A 427 7.62 24.30 -0.70
CA SER A 427 7.94 24.83 0.63
C SER A 427 6.77 25.61 1.24
N ASP A 428 5.59 25.56 0.62
CA ASP A 428 4.39 26.23 1.09
C ASP A 428 3.76 25.45 2.23
N ASN A 429 3.30 26.13 3.30
CA ASN A 429 2.69 25.53 4.49
C ASN A 429 1.42 26.29 4.91
N ARG A 430 0.56 26.62 3.94
CA ARG A 430 -0.64 27.44 4.14
C ARG A 430 -1.95 26.66 4.16
N CYS A 431 -1.96 25.39 3.72
CA CYS A 431 -3.15 24.55 3.64
C CYS A 431 -2.91 23.31 4.51
N SER A 432 -3.26 23.38 5.80
CA SER A 432 -3.04 22.27 6.74
C SER A 432 -3.66 20.98 6.21
N ALA A 433 -2.96 19.87 6.40
CA ALA A 433 -3.47 18.54 6.06
C ALA A 433 -4.07 18.44 4.65
N ALA A 434 -3.51 19.20 3.71
CA ALA A 434 -3.84 19.07 2.30
C ALA A 434 -3.23 17.82 1.70
N GLY A 435 -2.16 17.31 2.32
CA GLY A 435 -1.55 16.02 2.07
C GLY A 435 -0.72 15.95 0.80
N ALA A 436 0.26 15.04 0.77
CA ALA A 436 1.13 14.79 -0.37
C ALA A 436 1.53 13.30 -0.48
N ALA A 437 2.02 12.90 -1.64
CA ALA A 437 2.73 11.63 -1.80
C ALA A 437 4.05 11.82 -2.53
N TYR A 438 5.02 10.94 -2.27
CA TYR A 438 6.38 11.05 -2.74
C TYR A 438 6.82 9.75 -3.38
N VAL A 439 7.28 9.82 -4.62
CA VAL A 439 7.75 8.69 -5.41
C VAL A 439 9.27 8.64 -5.35
N TYR A 440 9.79 7.46 -5.02
CA TYR A 440 11.21 7.15 -5.08
C TYR A 440 11.43 5.96 -6.01
N VAL A 441 12.48 6.03 -6.81
CA VAL A 441 12.86 4.95 -7.73
C VAL A 441 14.31 4.55 -7.49
N ARG A 442 14.56 3.25 -7.52
CA ARG A 442 15.90 2.69 -7.48
C ARG A 442 16.52 2.79 -8.87
N ALA A 443 17.60 3.56 -8.98
CA ALA A 443 18.40 3.69 -10.18
C ALA A 443 19.88 3.43 -9.83
N ASP A 444 20.56 2.64 -10.66
CA ASP A 444 21.97 2.25 -10.44
C ASP A 444 22.24 1.64 -9.04
N GLY A 445 21.27 0.91 -8.50
CA GLY A 445 21.36 0.26 -7.19
C GLY A 445 21.16 1.19 -5.99
N ALA A 446 20.67 2.42 -6.19
CA ALA A 446 20.38 3.36 -5.12
C ALA A 446 19.00 4.01 -5.31
N TRP A 447 18.26 4.18 -4.21
CA TRP A 447 17.00 4.91 -4.20
C TRP A 447 17.22 6.41 -4.46
N GLN A 448 16.34 7.02 -5.24
CA GLN A 448 16.36 8.44 -5.57
C GLN A 448 14.93 8.99 -5.52
N PHE A 449 14.78 10.21 -5.01
CA PHE A 449 13.52 10.93 -5.11
C PHE A 449 13.24 11.29 -6.58
N GLN A 450 12.07 10.89 -7.08
CA GLN A 450 11.67 11.16 -8.47
C GLN A 450 10.58 12.22 -8.55
N ALA A 451 9.53 12.11 -7.73
CA ALA A 451 8.36 12.96 -7.86
C ALA A 451 7.64 13.21 -6.55
N TYR A 452 6.97 14.36 -6.52
CA TYR A 452 6.05 14.83 -5.51
C TYR A 452 4.66 14.94 -6.16
N LEU A 453 3.69 14.25 -5.59
CA LEU A 453 2.32 14.12 -6.09
C LEU A 453 1.38 14.95 -5.22
N LYS A 454 0.45 15.65 -5.86
CA LYS A 454 -0.61 16.42 -5.20
C LYS A 454 -1.93 16.25 -5.91
N ALA A 455 -3.02 16.39 -5.17
CA ALA A 455 -4.33 16.59 -5.77
C ALA A 455 -4.32 17.90 -6.61
N PRO A 456 -4.91 17.91 -7.84
CA PRO A 456 -5.10 19.14 -8.62
C PRO A 456 -6.02 20.15 -7.90
N ASN A 457 -6.78 19.69 -6.93
CA ASN A 457 -7.77 20.42 -6.15
C ASN A 457 -7.46 20.38 -4.65
N ALA A 458 -6.18 20.34 -4.26
CA ALA A 458 -5.75 20.29 -2.85
C ALA A 458 -6.55 21.25 -1.96
N GLY A 459 -7.43 20.69 -1.14
CA GLY A 459 -8.20 21.35 -0.09
C GLY A 459 -7.46 21.28 1.24
N GLN A 460 -7.93 22.08 2.19
CA GLN A 460 -7.47 21.98 3.57
C GLN A 460 -8.14 20.76 4.21
N ASP A 461 -7.38 19.99 4.99
CA ASP A 461 -7.86 18.80 5.70
C ASP A 461 -8.41 17.69 4.75
N ASP A 462 -7.95 17.64 3.49
CA ASP A 462 -8.32 16.60 2.53
C ASP A 462 -7.56 15.27 2.76
N ASN A 463 -6.45 15.30 3.52
CA ASN A 463 -5.62 14.14 3.88
C ASN A 463 -5.08 13.34 2.67
N PHE A 464 -4.67 14.04 1.61
CA PHE A 464 -4.11 13.40 0.43
C PHE A 464 -2.82 12.61 0.76
N GLY A 465 -2.76 11.32 0.47
CA GLY A 465 -1.67 10.43 0.86
C GLY A 465 -1.98 9.54 2.05
N ALA A 466 -3.19 9.57 2.62
CA ALA A 466 -3.55 8.68 3.72
C ALA A 466 -3.55 7.19 3.32
N SER A 467 -3.81 6.88 2.04
CA SER A 467 -3.58 5.55 1.46
C SER A 467 -2.92 5.64 0.08
N VAL A 468 -2.01 4.71 -0.21
CA VAL A 468 -1.28 4.66 -1.49
C VAL A 468 -1.16 3.23 -2.02
N ALA A 469 -1.12 3.09 -3.34
CA ALA A 469 -0.76 1.83 -4.02
C ALA A 469 0.07 2.13 -5.28
N VAL A 470 0.89 1.17 -5.70
CA VAL A 470 1.71 1.26 -6.92
C VAL A 470 1.74 -0.08 -7.62
N ASP A 471 1.67 -0.05 -8.94
CA ASP A 471 1.96 -1.19 -9.83
C ASP A 471 2.52 -0.63 -11.15
N GLY A 472 3.74 -1.01 -11.47
CA GLY A 472 4.52 -0.52 -12.59
C GLY A 472 4.65 1.00 -12.62
N ASP A 473 4.03 1.61 -13.63
CA ASP A 473 4.02 3.06 -13.85
C ASP A 473 2.78 3.77 -13.28
N THR A 474 1.87 3.02 -12.65
CA THR A 474 0.61 3.51 -12.11
C THR A 474 0.69 3.69 -10.61
N PHE A 475 0.30 4.87 -10.14
CA PHE A 475 0.27 5.23 -8.74
C PHE A 475 -1.14 5.64 -8.34
N ILE A 476 -1.58 5.15 -7.19
CA ILE A 476 -2.85 5.49 -6.58
C ILE A 476 -2.55 6.29 -5.33
N VAL A 477 -3.18 7.44 -5.21
CA VAL A 477 -3.11 8.25 -3.99
C VAL A 477 -4.51 8.67 -3.61
N GLU A 478 -4.79 8.48 -2.34
CA GLU A 478 -6.10 8.72 -1.77
C GLU A 478 -6.16 10.06 -1.05
N ALA A 479 -7.36 10.63 -0.90
CA ALA A 479 -7.66 11.79 -0.06
C ALA A 479 -8.94 11.49 0.76
N SER A 480 -8.78 10.94 1.95
CA SER A 480 -9.84 10.39 2.80
C SER A 480 -10.91 11.40 3.18
N ASP A 481 -10.51 12.65 3.31
CA ASP A 481 -11.36 13.71 3.80
C ASP A 481 -11.85 14.66 2.71
N GLU A 482 -11.54 14.37 1.44
CA GLU A 482 -12.06 15.11 0.31
C GLU A 482 -13.60 15.22 0.38
N GLY A 483 -14.05 16.47 0.40
CA GLY A 483 -15.41 16.82 0.80
C GLY A 483 -16.41 17.01 -0.33
N SER A 484 -16.08 16.74 -1.60
CA SER A 484 -17.01 17.01 -2.70
C SER A 484 -17.97 15.85 -2.96
N CYS A 485 -19.21 16.16 -3.34
CA CYS A 485 -20.14 15.16 -3.87
C CYS A 485 -19.92 14.91 -5.38
N ALA A 486 -18.89 15.49 -6.00
CA ALA A 486 -18.69 15.44 -7.44
C ALA A 486 -18.25 14.03 -7.85
N ILE A 487 -19.09 13.30 -8.58
CA ILE A 487 -18.80 11.92 -9.03
C ILE A 487 -17.96 11.85 -10.32
N ASP A 488 -17.63 13.00 -10.94
CA ASP A 488 -16.73 13.08 -12.09
C ASP A 488 -15.83 14.32 -12.04
N SER A 489 -14.71 14.26 -12.77
CA SER A 489 -13.69 15.32 -12.79
C SER A 489 -14.13 16.62 -13.47
N SER A 490 -15.23 16.61 -14.24
CA SER A 490 -15.78 17.81 -14.90
C SER A 490 -16.69 18.63 -13.97
N GLN A 491 -17.19 18.01 -12.90
CA GLN A 491 -17.99 18.62 -11.85
C GLN A 491 -17.15 18.99 -10.61
N HIS A 492 -15.83 18.76 -10.65
CA HIS A 492 -14.92 19.15 -9.57
C HIS A 492 -14.93 20.66 -9.37
N VAL A 493 -15.66 21.08 -8.34
CA VAL A 493 -15.60 22.40 -7.75
C VAL A 493 -15.06 22.23 -6.34
N ALA A 494 -14.28 23.19 -5.85
CA ALA A 494 -13.75 23.23 -4.48
C ALA A 494 -14.86 23.53 -3.45
N VAL A 495 -15.99 22.83 -3.54
CA VAL A 495 -17.17 23.00 -2.70
C VAL A 495 -17.41 21.71 -1.93
N ASP A 496 -17.16 21.76 -0.63
CA ASP A 496 -17.33 20.65 0.31
C ASP A 496 -18.81 20.41 0.59
N SER A 497 -19.44 19.71 -0.33
CA SER A 497 -20.88 19.42 -0.32
C SER A 497 -21.21 18.08 0.34
N CYS A 498 -20.22 17.19 0.50
CA CYS A 498 -20.25 15.88 1.14
C CYS A 498 -18.97 15.68 1.97
N PRO A 499 -18.88 16.24 3.20
CA PRO A 499 -17.66 16.17 4.01
C PRO A 499 -17.17 14.75 4.25
N SER A 500 -15.84 14.54 4.18
CA SER A 500 -15.19 13.23 4.36
C SER A 500 -15.77 12.11 3.49
N ALA A 501 -16.20 12.45 2.28
CA ALA A 501 -16.68 11.46 1.34
C ALA A 501 -15.54 10.62 0.78
N GLY A 502 -14.33 11.17 0.74
CA GLY A 502 -13.12 10.52 0.28
C GLY A 502 -13.02 10.49 -1.25
N ALA A 503 -11.80 10.43 -1.77
CA ALA A 503 -11.53 10.39 -3.21
C ALA A 503 -10.25 9.62 -3.52
N VAL A 504 -10.17 9.04 -4.72
CA VAL A 504 -8.95 8.39 -5.22
C VAL A 504 -8.44 9.08 -6.48
N TYR A 505 -7.15 9.36 -6.52
CA TYR A 505 -6.43 9.94 -7.64
C TYR A 505 -5.47 8.92 -8.22
N THR A 506 -5.46 8.82 -9.55
CA THR A 506 -4.56 7.91 -10.27
C THR A 506 -3.58 8.72 -11.09
N TYR A 507 -2.31 8.38 -10.99
CA TYR A 507 -1.21 9.02 -11.70
C TYR A 507 -0.48 7.98 -12.53
N ARG A 508 0.05 8.43 -13.66
CA ARG A 508 1.01 7.65 -14.44
C ARG A 508 2.33 8.40 -14.47
N LEU A 509 3.41 7.74 -14.05
CA LEU A 509 4.75 8.28 -14.14
C LEU A 509 5.62 7.29 -14.89
N GLU A 510 6.09 7.68 -16.08
CA GLU A 510 7.13 6.92 -16.74
C GLU A 510 8.36 6.90 -15.83
N THR A 511 8.69 5.73 -15.29
CA THR A 511 9.91 5.53 -14.52
C THR A 511 11.09 5.71 -15.49
N LEU A 512 12.14 6.38 -15.03
CA LEU A 512 13.36 6.51 -15.82
C LEU A 512 13.85 5.10 -16.09
N ALA A 513 13.67 4.61 -17.33
CA ALA A 513 14.20 3.32 -17.72
C ALA A 513 15.66 3.27 -17.30
N THR A 514 16.01 2.29 -16.47
CA THR A 514 17.41 1.88 -16.36
C THR A 514 17.87 1.65 -17.79
N ALA A 515 18.98 2.26 -18.16
CA ALA A 515 19.54 2.07 -19.49
C ALA A 515 20.00 0.62 -19.58
N ASP A 516 19.08 -0.29 -19.90
CA ASP A 516 19.42 -1.63 -20.30
C ASP A 516 20.30 -1.48 -21.53
N ALA A 517 21.55 -1.92 -21.40
CA ALA A 517 22.50 -1.92 -22.50
C ALA A 517 21.81 -2.58 -23.70
N PRO A 518 21.76 -1.93 -24.88
CA PRO A 518 21.01 -2.47 -26.00
C PRO A 518 21.51 -3.88 -26.29
N ALA A 519 20.58 -4.84 -26.28
CA ALA A 519 20.84 -6.22 -26.60
C ALA A 519 21.68 -6.27 -27.88
N ALA A 520 22.91 -6.77 -27.76
CA ALA A 520 23.80 -6.97 -28.90
C ALA A 520 23.13 -7.99 -29.83
N THR A 521 22.45 -7.48 -30.86
CA THR A 521 21.94 -8.27 -31.96
C THR A 521 23.14 -8.75 -32.76
N TYR A 522 23.61 -9.95 -32.45
CA TYR A 522 24.51 -10.69 -33.32
C TYR A 522 23.73 -11.15 -34.55
N THR A 523 23.72 -10.33 -35.59
CA THR A 523 23.32 -10.79 -36.93
C THR A 523 24.39 -11.76 -37.42
N SER A 524 24.11 -13.06 -37.39
CA SER A 524 24.97 -14.05 -38.05
C SER A 524 24.87 -13.84 -39.56
N MET A 525 25.94 -13.38 -40.20
CA MET A 525 26.11 -13.56 -41.64
C MET A 525 26.54 -15.01 -41.90
N LEU A 526 25.65 -15.76 -42.55
CA LEU A 526 26.01 -16.84 -43.47
C LEU A 526 25.25 -16.62 -44.78
#